data_AF-A0A520HRS9-F1
#
_entry.id   AF-A0A520HRS9-F1
#
_cell.length_a   1.000
_cell.length_b   1.000
_cell.length_c   1.000
_cell.angle_alpha   90.00
_cell.angle_beta   90.00
_cell.angle_gamma   90.00
#
_symmetry.space_group_name_H-M   'P 1'
#
loop_
_entity.id
_entity.type
_entity.pdbx_description
1 polymer ?
#
loop_
_entity_poly.entity_id
_entity_poly.type
_entity_poly.pdbx_seq_one_letter_code
_entity_poly.pdbx_strand_id
1 'polypeptide(L)'
;MPLTSNSSIVAWWPRGSWAKAVAFKRGAVPIRRLRDLHKLAGIWSMALLAVLVATGVLLALPAVVQAILAPTAMPVPVAAAGKGTRAPIVRALAAAQRALPDGRVVFFDVPTDLAAPIRVRLQVPGDPHARFAGSFVFVDQRSARVLAVHDLRRGNAGSAVNAWVRTLHDGTVGGLSTRILAVATGLVPAILFVTGFLHWRRRRTVR
;
A
#
# COMPACT_ATOMS: atom_id res chain seq x y z
N MET A 1 31.28 -28.13 -2.04
CA MET A 1 30.59 -27.72 -0.79
C MET A 1 29.23 -27.16 -1.15
N PRO A 2 28.11 -27.80 -0.78
CA PRO A 2 26.79 -27.37 -1.20
C PRO A 2 26.36 -26.14 -0.40
N LEU A 3 25.89 -25.11 -1.12
CA LEU A 3 25.27 -23.90 -0.58
C LEU A 3 23.87 -24.27 -0.08
N THR A 4 23.72 -24.51 1.22
CA THR A 4 22.40 -24.65 1.85
C THR A 4 21.85 -23.26 2.16
N SER A 5 20.85 -22.84 1.37
CA SER A 5 20.07 -21.61 1.48
C SER A 5 19.17 -21.52 2.74
N ASN A 6 19.60 -22.10 3.88
CA ASN A 6 18.86 -22.06 5.16
C ASN A 6 19.56 -21.19 6.23
N SER A 7 20.54 -20.38 5.84
CA SER A 7 21.54 -19.85 6.78
C SER A 7 21.18 -18.56 7.53
N SER A 8 19.99 -17.98 7.37
CA SER A 8 19.63 -16.71 8.05
C SER A 8 18.87 -16.92 9.38
N ILE A 9 17.81 -17.73 9.39
CA ILE A 9 17.01 -18.00 10.61
C ILE A 9 17.79 -18.87 11.60
N VAL A 10 18.45 -19.93 11.12
CA VAL A 10 19.22 -20.86 11.97
C VAL A 10 20.49 -20.21 12.55
N ALA A 11 21.07 -19.24 11.83
CA ALA A 11 22.21 -18.47 12.33
C ALA A 11 21.78 -17.40 13.37
N TRP A 12 20.54 -16.91 13.28
CA TRP A 12 19.99 -15.90 14.18
C TRP A 12 19.38 -16.49 15.46
N TRP A 13 18.92 -17.75 15.43
CA TRP A 13 18.26 -18.40 16.56
C TRP A 13 19.11 -18.32 17.84
N PRO A 14 18.57 -17.80 18.95
CA PRO A 14 19.33 -17.63 20.17
C PRO A 14 19.72 -18.99 20.74
N ARG A 15 21.01 -19.33 20.69
CA ARG A 15 21.60 -20.51 21.37
C ARG A 15 21.76 -20.31 22.89
N GLY A 16 20.99 -19.39 23.49
CA GLY A 16 21.10 -18.97 24.88
C GLY A 16 19.96 -18.02 25.27
N SER A 17 20.11 -17.29 26.38
CA SER A 17 19.05 -16.40 26.91
C SER A 17 18.58 -15.33 25.91
N TRP A 18 17.26 -15.22 25.75
CA TRP A 18 16.59 -14.16 24.98
C TRP A 18 17.01 -12.75 25.43
N ALA A 19 17.24 -12.54 26.73
CA ALA A 19 17.73 -11.27 27.25
C ALA A 19 19.11 -10.90 26.66
N LYS A 20 20.01 -11.87 26.46
CA LYS A 20 21.30 -11.65 25.78
C LYS A 20 21.11 -11.45 24.27
N ALA A 21 20.06 -12.01 23.69
CA ALA A 21 19.76 -11.91 22.27
C ALA A 21 19.27 -10.51 21.87
N VAL A 22 18.56 -9.81 22.76
CA VAL A 22 18.04 -8.45 22.52
C VAL A 22 18.87 -7.34 23.18
N ALA A 23 19.95 -7.68 23.88
CA ALA A 23 20.80 -6.70 24.55
C ALA A 23 21.67 -5.90 23.56
N PHE A 24 21.67 -4.57 23.69
CA PHE A 24 22.64 -3.69 23.03
C PHE A 24 23.80 -3.38 23.98
N LYS A 25 25.03 -3.79 23.64
CA LYS A 25 26.21 -3.48 24.47
C LYS A 25 26.94 -2.24 23.97
N ARG A 26 26.66 -1.08 24.60
CA ARG A 26 27.25 0.23 24.24
C ARG A 26 28.79 0.26 24.28
N GLY A 27 29.42 -0.41 25.25
CA GLY A 27 30.88 -0.47 25.39
C GLY A 27 31.58 -1.54 24.55
N ALA A 28 30.87 -2.22 23.65
CA ALA A 28 31.46 -3.30 22.85
C ALA A 28 32.34 -2.79 21.70
N VAL A 29 33.27 -3.65 21.26
CA VAL A 29 34.07 -3.41 20.04
C VAL A 29 33.17 -3.07 18.84
N PRO A 30 33.60 -2.16 17.93
CA PRO A 30 32.75 -1.65 16.85
C PRO A 30 32.06 -2.72 16.00
N ILE A 31 32.74 -3.83 15.73
CA ILE A 31 32.19 -4.96 14.97
C ILE A 31 30.98 -5.60 15.68
N ARG A 32 31.02 -5.71 17.01
CA ARG A 32 29.90 -6.23 17.82
C ARG A 32 28.75 -5.23 17.85
N ARG A 33 29.03 -3.93 17.97
CA ARG A 33 27.98 -2.89 17.94
C ARG A 33 27.22 -2.86 16.61
N LEU A 34 27.91 -2.98 15.47
CA LEU A 34 27.27 -3.06 14.15
C LEU A 34 26.35 -4.28 14.03
N ARG A 35 26.81 -5.44 14.52
CA ARG A 35 26.00 -6.66 14.57
C ARG A 35 24.78 -6.50 15.46
N ASP A 36 24.95 -5.93 16.67
CA ASP A 36 23.86 -5.74 17.61
C ASP A 36 22.82 -4.74 17.04
N LEU A 37 23.25 -3.63 16.41
CA LEU A 37 22.35 -2.69 15.71
C LEU A 37 21.58 -3.35 14.57
N HIS A 38 22.28 -4.08 13.68
CA HIS A 38 21.66 -4.77 12.55
C HIS A 38 20.60 -5.77 13.04
N LYS A 39 20.97 -6.57 14.04
CA LYS A 39 20.09 -7.57 14.65
C LYS A 39 18.85 -6.92 15.25
N LEU A 40 19.02 -5.92 16.11
CA LEU A 40 17.91 -5.27 16.82
C LEU A 40 16.99 -4.52 15.87
N ALA A 41 17.55 -3.77 14.92
CA ALA A 41 16.76 -3.09 13.90
C ALA A 41 15.88 -4.09 13.13
N GLY A 42 16.44 -5.23 12.73
CA GLY A 42 15.70 -6.27 12.02
C GLY A 42 14.55 -6.85 12.83
N ILE A 43 14.79 -7.27 14.08
CA ILE A 43 13.76 -7.93 14.91
C ILE A 43 12.62 -6.96 15.26
N TRP A 44 12.97 -5.76 15.73
CA TRP A 44 11.98 -4.80 16.21
C TRP A 44 11.11 -4.25 15.07
N SER A 45 11.64 -4.20 13.85
CA SER A 45 10.90 -3.73 12.68
C SER A 45 10.23 -4.84 11.87
N MET A 46 10.53 -6.11 12.14
CA MET A 46 10.14 -7.24 11.28
C MET A 46 8.65 -7.26 10.95
N ALA A 47 7.79 -7.15 11.97
CA ALA A 47 6.34 -7.19 11.78
C ALA A 47 5.85 -6.01 10.93
N LEU A 48 6.35 -4.80 11.20
CA LEU A 48 5.97 -3.60 10.45
C LEU A 48 6.49 -3.64 9.01
N LEU A 49 7.74 -4.09 8.81
CA LEU A 49 8.29 -4.32 7.47
C LEU A 49 7.49 -5.38 6.71
N ALA A 50 7.05 -6.47 7.37
CA ALA A 50 6.23 -7.48 6.74
C ALA A 50 4.89 -6.91 6.25
N VAL A 51 4.23 -6.06 7.07
CA VAL A 51 3.01 -5.35 6.66
C VAL A 51 3.28 -4.42 5.47
N LEU A 52 4.35 -3.61 5.52
CA LEU A 52 4.70 -2.69 4.43
C LEU A 52 5.05 -3.43 3.13
N VAL A 53 5.78 -4.54 3.21
CA VAL A 53 6.11 -5.38 2.05
C VAL A 53 4.85 -6.03 1.48
N ALA A 54 4.03 -6.67 2.32
CA ALA A 54 2.80 -7.32 1.88
C ALA A 54 1.85 -6.32 1.20
N THR A 55 1.62 -5.16 1.83
CA THR A 55 0.78 -4.11 1.26
C THR A 55 1.39 -3.49 0.01
N GLY A 56 2.72 -3.30 -0.03
CA GLY A 56 3.43 -2.80 -1.21
C GLY A 56 3.31 -3.76 -2.41
N VAL A 57 3.43 -5.06 -2.18
CA VAL A 57 3.20 -6.11 -3.19
C VAL A 57 1.78 -6.04 -3.74
N LEU A 58 0.77 -5.93 -2.85
CA LEU A 58 -0.63 -5.82 -3.26
C LEU A 58 -0.89 -4.51 -4.04
N LEU A 59 -0.23 -3.40 -3.71
CA LEU A 59 -0.35 -2.15 -4.48
C LEU A 59 0.31 -2.24 -5.85
N ALA A 60 1.45 -2.93 -5.96
CA ALA A 60 2.24 -2.99 -7.18
C ALA A 60 1.76 -4.05 -8.18
N LEU A 61 1.13 -5.14 -7.70
CA LEU A 61 0.81 -6.31 -8.50
C LEU A 61 -0.69 -6.62 -8.50
N PRO A 62 -1.48 -6.08 -9.45
CA PRO A 62 -2.91 -6.35 -9.56
C PRO A 62 -3.25 -7.83 -9.70
N ALA A 63 -2.42 -8.61 -10.42
CA ALA A 63 -2.63 -10.04 -10.59
C ALA A 63 -2.59 -10.80 -9.25
N VAL A 64 -1.71 -10.40 -8.33
CA VAL A 64 -1.61 -10.99 -6.99
C VAL A 64 -2.85 -10.65 -6.16
N VAL A 65 -3.31 -9.39 -6.24
CA VAL A 65 -4.57 -8.98 -5.61
C VAL A 65 -5.73 -9.82 -6.10
N GLN A 66 -5.86 -10.01 -7.41
CA GLN A 66 -6.94 -10.80 -7.98
C GLN A 66 -6.87 -12.28 -7.56
N ALA A 67 -5.66 -12.86 -7.55
CA ALA A 67 -5.48 -14.26 -7.17
C ALA A 67 -5.77 -14.54 -5.69
N ILE A 68 -5.42 -13.62 -4.79
CA ILE A 68 -5.50 -13.85 -3.33
C ILE A 68 -6.77 -13.27 -2.72
N LEU A 69 -7.17 -12.06 -3.15
CA LEU A 69 -8.30 -11.35 -2.56
C LEU A 69 -9.57 -11.49 -3.41
N ALA A 70 -9.45 -11.73 -4.71
CA ALA A 70 -10.58 -11.80 -5.64
C ALA A 70 -11.63 -10.68 -5.43
N PRO A 71 -11.22 -9.39 -5.41
CA PRO A 71 -12.15 -8.29 -5.19
C PRO A 71 -13.21 -8.25 -6.29
N THR A 72 -14.39 -7.73 -5.95
CA THR A 72 -15.48 -7.53 -6.91
C THR A 72 -14.99 -6.78 -8.15
N ALA A 73 -15.23 -7.36 -9.33
CA ALA A 73 -14.81 -6.76 -10.58
C ALA A 73 -15.42 -5.36 -10.79
N MET A 74 -14.62 -4.46 -11.35
CA MET A 74 -15.03 -3.11 -11.74
C MET A 74 -14.82 -2.90 -13.24
N PRO A 75 -15.69 -3.46 -14.10
CA PRO A 75 -15.59 -3.19 -15.52
C PRO A 75 -15.84 -1.70 -15.79
N VAL A 76 -14.99 -1.09 -16.62
CA VAL A 76 -15.22 0.28 -17.09
C VAL A 76 -16.27 0.20 -18.21
N PRO A 77 -17.45 0.82 -18.05
CA PRO A 77 -18.48 0.77 -19.07
C PRO A 77 -18.06 1.57 -20.30
N VAL A 78 -18.47 1.13 -21.48
CA VAL A 78 -18.30 1.89 -22.73
C VAL A 78 -19.49 2.82 -22.90
N ALA A 79 -19.23 4.09 -23.19
CA ALA A 79 -20.27 5.04 -23.54
C ALA A 79 -20.93 4.65 -24.86
N ALA A 80 -22.25 4.82 -24.95
CA ALA A 80 -22.95 4.53 -26.20
C ALA A 80 -22.42 5.42 -27.33
N ALA A 81 -22.34 4.85 -28.55
CA ALA A 81 -22.07 5.64 -29.74
C ALA A 81 -23.15 6.73 -29.86
N GLY A 82 -22.72 7.98 -29.84
CA GLY A 82 -23.63 9.13 -29.82
C GLY A 82 -23.08 10.27 -30.66
N LYS A 83 -23.97 10.92 -31.41
CA LYS A 83 -23.69 12.21 -32.05
C LYS A 83 -23.87 13.31 -31.01
N GLY A 84 -22.95 14.26 -30.96
CA GLY A 84 -23.04 15.41 -30.05
C GLY A 84 -21.72 15.79 -29.40
N THR A 85 -21.68 17.02 -28.90
CA THR A 85 -20.57 17.59 -28.13
C THR A 85 -20.60 17.09 -26.69
N ARG A 86 -19.49 17.28 -25.97
CA ARG A 86 -19.37 16.93 -24.56
C ARG A 86 -20.35 17.75 -23.72
N ALA A 87 -21.06 17.12 -22.79
CA ALA A 87 -21.86 17.84 -21.80
C ALA A 87 -20.96 18.68 -20.87
N PRO A 88 -21.47 19.79 -20.32
CA PRO A 88 -20.75 20.52 -19.28
C PRO A 88 -20.37 19.59 -18.12
N ILE A 89 -19.10 19.63 -17.69
CA ILE A 89 -18.57 18.77 -16.63
C ILE A 89 -19.39 18.83 -15.33
N VAL A 90 -19.94 20.00 -15.01
CA VAL A 90 -20.79 20.22 -13.83
C VAL A 90 -22.03 19.32 -13.86
N ARG A 91 -22.62 19.05 -15.04
CA ARG A 91 -23.77 18.13 -15.14
C ARG A 91 -23.35 16.69 -14.82
N ALA A 92 -22.16 16.28 -15.26
CA ALA A 92 -21.63 14.95 -14.97
C ALA A 92 -21.29 14.79 -13.47
N LEU A 93 -20.66 15.79 -12.87
CA LEU A 93 -20.37 15.79 -11.42
C LEU A 93 -21.65 15.81 -10.58
N ALA A 94 -22.66 16.59 -10.96
CA ALA A 94 -23.97 16.58 -10.30
C ALA A 94 -24.71 15.25 -10.47
N ALA A 95 -24.56 14.58 -11.62
CA ALA A 95 -25.09 13.23 -11.81
C ALA A 95 -24.37 12.20 -10.91
N ALA A 96 -23.04 12.29 -10.80
CA ALA A 96 -22.26 11.44 -9.90
C ALA A 96 -22.62 11.65 -8.43
N GLN A 97 -22.76 12.91 -8.00
CA GLN A 97 -23.17 13.24 -6.63
C GLN A 97 -24.58 12.71 -6.32
N ARG A 98 -25.54 12.79 -7.25
CA ARG A 98 -26.87 12.21 -7.05
C ARG A 98 -26.86 10.68 -6.98
N ALA A 99 -25.90 10.02 -7.63
CA ALA A 99 -25.76 8.56 -7.59
C ALA A 99 -25.18 8.04 -6.27
N LEU A 100 -24.32 8.84 -5.62
CA LEU A 100 -23.79 8.59 -4.28
C LEU A 100 -23.90 9.86 -3.41
N PRO A 101 -25.11 10.17 -2.89
CA PRO A 101 -25.41 11.45 -2.22
C PRO A 101 -24.55 11.75 -0.99
N ASP A 102 -24.15 10.71 -0.26
CA ASP A 102 -23.30 10.77 0.93
C ASP A 102 -21.80 10.70 0.62
N GLY A 103 -21.45 10.54 -0.66
CA GLY A 103 -20.07 10.54 -1.13
C GLY A 103 -19.53 11.95 -1.30
N ARG A 104 -18.30 12.20 -0.84
CA ARG A 104 -17.55 13.42 -1.17
C ARG A 104 -16.74 13.20 -2.43
N VAL A 105 -16.95 14.00 -3.48
CA VAL A 105 -16.10 13.96 -4.69
C VAL A 105 -14.64 14.28 -4.31
N VAL A 106 -13.73 13.37 -4.62
CA VAL A 106 -12.29 13.50 -4.32
C VAL A 106 -11.49 13.83 -5.57
N PHE A 107 -11.84 13.19 -6.69
CA PHE A 107 -11.10 13.29 -7.93
C PHE A 107 -12.00 12.89 -9.11
N PHE A 108 -11.70 13.36 -10.31
CA PHE A 108 -12.37 12.91 -11.52
C PHE A 108 -11.42 12.90 -12.71
N ASP A 109 -11.56 11.88 -13.56
CA ASP A 109 -10.83 11.73 -14.81
C ASP A 109 -11.76 12.06 -15.97
N VAL A 110 -11.32 12.91 -16.91
CA VAL A 110 -12.06 13.24 -18.15
C VAL A 110 -11.26 12.73 -19.35
N PRO A 111 -11.54 11.53 -19.86
CA PRO A 111 -10.83 10.98 -21.01
C PRO A 111 -11.05 11.81 -22.28
N THR A 112 -10.03 11.94 -23.14
CA THR A 112 -10.19 12.60 -24.46
C THR A 112 -11.10 11.81 -25.40
N ASP A 113 -11.04 10.48 -25.32
CA ASP A 113 -11.94 9.59 -26.05
C ASP A 113 -13.37 9.69 -25.50
N LEU A 114 -14.31 10.11 -26.34
CA LEU A 114 -15.71 10.25 -25.99
C LEU A 114 -16.45 8.91 -25.82
N ALA A 115 -15.85 7.78 -26.22
CA ALA A 115 -16.34 6.44 -25.90
C ALA A 115 -15.98 6.00 -24.47
N ALA A 116 -14.96 6.60 -23.87
CA ALA A 116 -14.59 6.34 -22.47
C ALA A 116 -15.42 7.23 -21.52
N PRO A 117 -15.90 6.72 -20.38
CA PRO A 117 -16.70 7.50 -19.44
C PRO A 117 -15.84 8.44 -18.61
N ILE A 118 -16.44 9.54 -18.13
CA ILE A 118 -15.88 10.32 -17.02
C ILE A 118 -15.93 9.42 -15.78
N ARG A 119 -14.78 9.22 -15.13
CA ARG A 119 -14.71 8.46 -13.88
C ARG A 119 -14.61 9.43 -12.72
N VAL A 120 -15.66 9.52 -11.91
CA VAL A 120 -15.69 10.33 -10.69
C VAL A 120 -15.39 9.43 -9.51
N ARG A 121 -14.37 9.76 -8.71
CA ARG A 121 -14.02 9.06 -7.47
C ARG A 121 -14.66 9.79 -6.29
N LEU A 122 -15.39 9.04 -5.46
CA LEU A 122 -16.06 9.56 -4.28
C LEU A 122 -15.62 8.82 -3.02
N GLN A 123 -15.45 9.56 -1.94
CA GLN A 123 -15.24 9.02 -0.60
C GLN A 123 -16.60 8.88 0.08
N VAL A 124 -17.02 7.66 0.35
CA VAL A 124 -18.24 7.34 1.11
C VAL A 124 -17.92 7.15 2.60
N PRO A 125 -18.91 7.24 3.51
CA PRO A 125 -18.72 6.90 4.91
C PRO A 125 -18.14 5.49 5.08
N GLY A 126 -17.13 5.35 5.94
CA GLY A 126 -16.43 4.08 6.16
C GLY A 126 -15.30 3.78 5.17
N ASP A 127 -15.05 4.64 4.17
CA ASP A 127 -13.90 4.48 3.29
C ASP A 127 -12.58 4.73 4.07
N PRO A 128 -11.65 3.76 4.09
CA PRO A 128 -10.43 3.84 4.89
C PRO A 128 -9.44 4.90 4.39
N HIS A 129 -9.60 5.43 3.17
CA HIS A 129 -8.62 6.35 2.60
C HIS A 129 -9.25 7.61 1.97
N ALA A 130 -9.02 8.77 2.59
CA ALA A 130 -9.60 10.03 2.15
C ALA A 130 -9.21 10.49 0.73
N ARG A 131 -7.95 10.32 0.33
CA ARG A 131 -7.45 10.70 -1.02
C ARG A 131 -7.66 9.64 -2.09
N PHE A 132 -7.59 8.37 -1.72
CA PHE A 132 -7.62 7.24 -2.64
C PHE A 132 -8.85 6.37 -2.38
N ALA A 133 -9.99 7.05 -2.24
CA ALA A 133 -11.28 6.43 -1.96
C ALA A 133 -11.64 5.34 -2.99
N GLY A 134 -12.33 4.31 -2.53
CA GLY A 134 -12.64 3.10 -3.27
C GLY A 134 -13.94 3.14 -4.07
N SER A 135 -14.73 4.21 -4.00
CA SER A 135 -16.01 4.31 -4.74
C SER A 135 -15.87 5.15 -6.01
N PHE A 136 -16.55 4.71 -7.07
CA PHE A 136 -16.50 5.30 -8.39
C PHE A 136 -17.88 5.42 -9.01
N VAL A 137 -18.14 6.54 -9.70
CA VAL A 137 -19.28 6.69 -10.60
C VAL A 137 -18.75 6.97 -12.00
N PHE A 138 -19.19 6.15 -12.96
CA PHE A 138 -18.87 6.31 -14.36
C PHE A 138 -20.00 7.06 -15.05
N VAL A 139 -19.69 8.17 -15.71
CA VAL A 139 -20.68 9.06 -16.32
C VAL A 139 -20.35 9.25 -17.80
N ASP A 140 -21.38 9.12 -18.63
CA ASP A 140 -21.29 9.35 -20.07
C ASP A 140 -20.91 10.81 -20.37
N GLN A 141 -19.94 11.02 -21.25
CA GLN A 141 -19.40 12.36 -21.51
C GLN A 141 -20.36 13.28 -22.26
N ARG A 142 -21.32 12.74 -23.02
CA ARG A 142 -22.21 13.53 -23.90
C ARG A 142 -23.57 13.81 -23.26
N SER A 143 -24.14 12.79 -22.64
CA SER A 143 -25.47 12.84 -22.02
C SER A 143 -25.44 13.17 -20.53
N ALA A 144 -24.27 13.08 -19.88
CA ALA A 144 -24.12 13.14 -18.42
C ALA A 144 -24.95 12.07 -17.68
N ARG A 145 -25.31 10.97 -18.36
CA ARG A 145 -26.01 9.83 -17.74
C ARG A 145 -25.02 8.96 -16.98
N VAL A 146 -25.41 8.49 -15.80
CA VAL A 146 -24.65 7.51 -15.03
C VAL A 146 -24.68 6.17 -15.75
N LEU A 147 -23.51 5.61 -16.04
CA LEU A 147 -23.33 4.34 -16.74
C LEU A 147 -23.09 3.19 -15.75
N ALA A 148 -22.35 3.44 -14.68
CA ALA A 148 -22.11 2.47 -13.62
C ALA A 148 -21.80 3.17 -12.29
N VAL A 149 -22.14 2.51 -11.19
CA VAL A 149 -21.79 2.91 -9.84
C VAL A 149 -21.08 1.75 -9.17
N HIS A 150 -19.84 1.99 -8.75
CA HIS A 150 -19.12 1.12 -7.85
C HIS A 150 -19.09 1.74 -6.46
N ASP A 151 -19.88 1.18 -5.55
CA ASP A 151 -19.87 1.56 -4.14
C ASP A 151 -19.00 0.56 -3.37
N LEU A 152 -17.93 1.06 -2.75
CA LEU A 152 -16.99 0.24 -1.97
C LEU A 152 -17.71 -0.62 -0.93
N ARG A 153 -18.79 -0.10 -0.34
CA ARG A 153 -19.57 -0.76 0.73
C ARG A 153 -20.35 -1.98 0.26
N ARG A 154 -20.55 -2.11 -1.06
CA ARG A 154 -21.23 -3.25 -1.70
C ARG A 154 -20.24 -4.30 -2.23
N GLY A 155 -18.95 -4.07 -2.04
CA GLY A 155 -17.92 -5.03 -2.41
C GLY A 155 -17.93 -6.28 -1.52
N ASN A 156 -17.31 -7.36 -2.01
CA ASN A 156 -17.08 -8.56 -1.22
C ASN A 156 -15.96 -8.33 -0.16
N ALA A 157 -15.70 -9.34 0.67
CA ALA A 157 -14.65 -9.28 1.68
C ALA A 157 -13.26 -8.96 1.09
N GLY A 158 -12.98 -9.46 -0.12
CA GLY A 158 -11.77 -9.14 -0.88
C GLY A 158 -11.63 -7.65 -1.19
N SER A 159 -12.71 -7.02 -1.67
CA SER A 159 -12.79 -5.58 -1.89
C SER A 159 -12.59 -4.79 -0.60
N ALA A 160 -13.20 -5.24 0.49
CA ALA A 160 -13.02 -4.61 1.80
C ALA A 160 -11.55 -4.64 2.23
N VAL A 161 -10.89 -5.80 2.19
CA VAL A 161 -9.45 -5.91 2.51
C VAL A 161 -8.61 -5.05 1.57
N ASN A 162 -8.89 -5.09 0.26
CA ASN A 162 -8.16 -4.32 -0.74
C ASN A 162 -8.26 -2.80 -0.50
N ALA A 163 -9.39 -2.30 0.02
CA ALA A 163 -9.54 -0.89 0.37
C ALA A 163 -8.57 -0.43 1.47
N TRP A 164 -8.25 -1.32 2.42
CA TRP A 164 -7.35 -1.01 3.53
C TRP A 164 -5.87 -1.05 3.14
N VAL A 165 -5.50 -1.76 2.06
CA VAL A 165 -4.11 -1.97 1.66
C VAL A 165 -3.32 -0.68 1.60
N ARG A 166 -3.87 0.37 0.97
CA ARG A 166 -3.18 1.65 0.84
C ARG A 166 -3.05 2.39 2.17
N THR A 167 -4.09 2.43 2.99
CA THR A 167 -4.01 3.18 4.26
C THR A 167 -3.02 2.54 5.23
N LEU A 168 -2.87 1.21 5.16
CA LEU A 168 -1.86 0.47 5.91
C LEU A 168 -0.45 0.75 5.37
N HIS A 169 -0.26 0.75 4.05
CA HIS A 169 1.04 1.01 3.42
C HIS A 169 1.54 2.44 3.67
N ASP A 170 0.70 3.44 3.41
CA ASP A 170 1.05 4.85 3.55
C ASP A 170 1.01 5.31 5.03
N GLY A 171 0.69 4.40 5.96
CA GLY A 171 0.62 4.64 7.39
C GLY A 171 -0.46 5.65 7.78
N THR A 172 -1.51 5.83 6.98
CA THR A 172 -2.55 6.84 7.23
C THR A 172 -3.63 6.39 8.23
N VAL A 173 -3.66 5.09 8.57
CA VAL A 173 -4.67 4.45 9.44
C VAL A 173 -4.86 5.10 10.82
N GLY A 174 -3.78 5.60 11.44
CA GLY A 174 -3.80 6.29 12.74
C GLY A 174 -3.39 7.76 12.65
N GLY A 175 -3.44 8.36 11.46
CA GLY A 175 -3.05 9.75 11.25
C GLY A 175 -1.53 9.96 11.32
N LEU A 176 -1.09 11.02 12.02
CA LEU A 176 0.32 11.43 12.03
C LEU A 176 1.24 10.41 12.70
N SER A 177 0.79 9.77 13.78
CA SER A 177 1.61 8.82 14.54
C SER A 177 2.02 7.61 13.70
N THR A 178 1.07 7.01 12.98
CA THR A 178 1.32 5.86 12.11
C THR A 178 2.09 6.25 10.84
N ARG A 179 1.98 7.50 10.37
CA ARG A 179 2.84 8.02 9.28
C ARG A 179 4.29 8.15 9.70
N ILE A 180 4.55 8.71 10.88
CA ILE A 180 5.90 8.79 11.45
C ILE A 180 6.47 7.37 11.61
N LEU A 181 5.67 6.44 12.12
CA LEU A 181 6.06 5.04 12.25
C LEU A 181 6.39 4.39 10.90
N ALA A 182 5.58 4.64 9.86
CA ALA A 182 5.82 4.14 8.52
C ALA A 182 7.13 4.69 7.92
N VAL A 183 7.41 5.99 8.07
CA VAL A 183 8.68 6.60 7.63
C VAL A 183 9.86 6.00 8.40
N ALA A 184 9.78 5.92 9.73
CA ALA A 184 10.84 5.32 10.54
C ALA A 184 11.11 3.86 10.15
N THR A 185 10.05 3.08 9.91
CA THR A 185 10.14 1.69 9.44
C THR A 185 10.76 1.62 8.04
N GLY A 186 10.38 2.52 7.13
CA GLY A 186 10.92 2.60 5.77
C GLY A 186 12.41 2.94 5.70
N LEU A 187 12.99 3.55 6.74
CA LEU A 187 14.43 3.79 6.85
C LEU A 187 15.21 2.56 7.35
N VAL A 188 14.55 1.57 7.94
CA VAL A 188 15.22 0.39 8.50
C VAL A 188 15.99 -0.42 7.45
N PRO A 189 15.48 -0.69 6.24
CA PRO A 189 16.25 -1.38 5.21
C PRO A 189 17.59 -0.69 4.89
N ALA A 190 17.64 0.64 4.87
CA ALA A 190 18.88 1.39 4.69
C ALA A 190 19.84 1.20 5.89
N ILE A 191 19.32 1.21 7.12
CA ILE A 191 20.11 0.91 8.33
C ILE A 191 20.66 -0.51 8.25
N LEU A 192 19.85 -1.50 7.87
CA LEU A 192 20.26 -2.90 7.72
C LEU A 192 21.34 -3.05 6.66
N PHE A 193 21.18 -2.39 5.50
CA PHE A 193 22.18 -2.38 4.44
C PHE A 193 23.52 -1.79 4.91
N VAL A 194 23.50 -0.59 5.49
CA VAL A 194 24.71 0.11 5.96
C VAL A 194 25.40 -0.69 7.06
N THR A 195 24.67 -1.16 8.07
CA THR A 195 25.24 -1.94 9.18
C THR A 195 25.79 -3.29 8.71
N GLY A 196 25.10 -3.96 7.79
CA GLY A 196 25.56 -5.21 7.18
C GLY A 196 26.82 -5.02 6.32
N PHE A 197 26.84 -3.99 5.49
CA PHE A 197 27.98 -3.63 4.64
C PHE A 197 29.22 -3.26 5.47
N LEU A 198 29.07 -2.39 6.48
CA LEU A 198 30.17 -2.00 7.36
C LEU A 198 30.71 -3.18 8.17
N HIS A 199 29.83 -4.09 8.61
CA HIS A 199 30.22 -5.31 9.31
C HIS A 199 31.01 -6.25 8.38
N TRP A 200 30.55 -6.44 7.14
CA TRP A 200 31.26 -7.22 6.12
C TRP A 200 32.65 -6.63 5.81
N ARG A 201 32.73 -5.30 5.59
CA ARG A 201 34.00 -4.62 5.30
C ARG A 201 35.01 -4.78 6.43
N ARG A 202 34.59 -4.58 7.68
CA ARG A 202 35.45 -4.74 8.86
C ARG A 202 35.94 -6.18 9.06
N ARG A 203 35.15 -7.19 8.67
CA ARG A 203 35.61 -8.58 8.71
C ARG A 203 36.66 -8.91 7.66
N ARG A 204 36.67 -8.19 6.54
CA ARG A 204 37.69 -8.35 5.49
C ARG A 204 39.00 -7.66 5.83
N THR A 205 38.97 -6.54 6.55
CA THR A 205 40.19 -5.80 6.94
C THR A 205 40.92 -6.37 8.15
N VAL A 206 40.31 -7.33 8.85
CA VAL A 206 40.91 -8.01 10.02
C VAL A 206 41.40 -9.42 9.67
N ARG A 207 41.22 -9.85 8.41
CA ARG A 207 41.90 -10.99 7.81
C ARG A 207 43.15 -10.51 7.11
#